data_AF-A0AAV1UZR7-F1
#
_entry.id   AF-A0AAV1UZR7-F1
#
_cell.length_a   1.000
_cell.length_b   1.000
_cell.length_c   1.000
_cell.angle_alpha   90.00
_cell.angle_beta   90.00
_cell.angle_gamma   90.00
#
_symmetry.space_group_name_H-M   'P 1'
#
loop_
_entity.id
_entity.type
_entity.pdbx_description
1 polymer ?
#
loop_
_entity_poly.entity_id
_entity_poly.type
_entity_poly.pdbx_seq_one_letter_code
_entity_poly.pdbx_strand_id
1 'polypeptide(L)'
;MLRSEELTERPSHVSISTDEVSVSLRSVPEDHPLLVQNEPKKNESKKVVLEAKAAVVPATKVLFLDGVRGLAAILVVTQHSHEYMQDSNWGAIAVDSFFVLSSFLLTWLFLKKSIQLRDQGAGARKWLFTLVDYFSRRFFRVYPLFTITCIVLWFLNDAEKERYFLVTDVGTYDLLKTLLFDFDHRYFVFWTLPLEITYYLLIPVFVLLTLLLRKFWWVPFIPAYCWVNYEGWNEFRTSHALFRPHIPTFLAGSMAAVVYLKLDMWIKASGFEFRLVHKLVLRTIQFAALALFLSIGFQGLFFVWVHGNVAPETPGFPFVSVLLTMIIVIEMLLPSPLSSFFEWSVLRYWGKISFSVYLLHSFVVWNKRVSNQPNYYCRLFSRFGLLWMLATTSYHLVEYPSQLLAQRISKILNEQEANGLGCLAPIQCKADKLEEK
;
A
#
# COMPACT_ATOMS: atom_id res chain seq x y z
N MET A 1 -21.95 -40.97 56.58
CA MET A 1 -22.89 -41.15 55.44
C MET A 1 -24.00 -40.12 55.62
N LEU A 2 -24.14 -39.19 54.65
CA LEU A 2 -25.37 -38.49 54.19
C LEU A 2 -26.24 -37.78 55.26
N ARG A 3 -26.72 -36.53 55.15
CA ARG A 3 -26.81 -35.51 54.07
C ARG A 3 -27.49 -34.25 54.69
N SER A 4 -27.28 -33.07 54.07
CA SER A 4 -28.12 -31.85 54.08
C SER A 4 -28.04 -30.96 55.36
N GLU A 5 -27.98 -29.63 55.33
CA GLU A 5 -28.66 -28.64 54.46
C GLU A 5 -27.98 -27.24 54.56
N GLU A 6 -28.36 -26.34 53.64
CA GLU A 6 -27.87 -24.97 53.40
C GLU A 6 -27.97 -23.99 54.58
N LEU A 7 -27.04 -23.02 54.65
CA LEU A 7 -27.40 -21.63 54.95
C LEU A 7 -26.39 -20.63 54.35
N THR A 8 -26.95 -19.80 53.46
CA THR A 8 -26.55 -18.46 53.01
C THR A 8 -25.43 -17.73 53.76
N GLU A 9 -24.45 -17.24 53.00
CA GLU A 9 -23.82 -15.93 53.26
C GLU A 9 -23.24 -15.33 51.96
N ARG A 10 -23.74 -14.14 51.60
CA ARG A 10 -23.11 -13.21 50.64
C ARG A 10 -22.12 -12.35 51.45
N PRO A 11 -20.97 -11.95 50.89
CA PRO A 11 -20.91 -10.53 50.53
C PRO A 11 -20.05 -10.18 49.30
N SER A 12 -20.27 -8.93 48.87
CA SER A 12 -19.41 -8.06 48.06
C SER A 12 -19.23 -8.38 46.58
N HIS A 13 -20.08 -7.73 45.77
CA HIS A 13 -19.71 -7.27 44.44
C HIS A 13 -18.42 -6.43 44.51
N VAL A 14 -17.35 -6.93 43.90
CA VAL A 14 -16.22 -6.08 43.50
C VAL A 14 -16.49 -5.60 42.08
N SER A 15 -17.01 -4.38 41.98
CA SER A 15 -17.00 -3.58 40.77
C SER A 15 -15.56 -3.23 40.42
N ILE A 16 -14.99 -3.85 39.39
CA ILE A 16 -13.72 -3.39 38.81
C ILE A 16 -14.08 -2.28 37.81
N SER A 17 -14.03 -1.05 38.29
CA SER A 17 -13.88 0.14 37.47
C SER A 17 -12.57 0.03 36.69
N THR A 18 -12.66 0.02 35.36
CA THR A 18 -11.49 0.15 34.48
C THR A 18 -11.41 1.60 34.04
N ASP A 19 -10.99 2.45 34.98
CA ASP A 19 -10.60 3.82 34.67
C ASP A 19 -9.17 3.84 34.10
N GLU A 20 -9.06 4.56 32.99
CA GLU A 20 -7.89 5.30 32.50
C GLU A 20 -6.50 4.67 32.65
N VAL A 21 -6.08 3.90 31.64
CA VAL A 21 -4.66 3.78 31.32
C VAL A 21 -4.35 4.74 30.17
N SER A 22 -3.98 5.96 30.53
CA SER A 22 -3.44 6.96 29.60
C SER A 22 -2.06 6.52 29.10
N VAL A 23 -2.00 5.85 27.95
CA VAL A 23 -0.73 5.50 27.29
C VAL A 23 -0.24 6.71 26.49
N SER A 24 0.71 7.45 27.05
CA SER A 24 1.47 8.51 26.36
C SER A 24 2.38 7.91 25.29
N LEU A 25 1.86 7.74 24.06
CA LEU A 25 2.66 7.41 22.88
C LEU A 25 3.16 8.69 22.20
N ARG A 26 4.44 9.00 22.43
CA ARG A 26 5.19 10.06 21.73
C ARG A 26 5.20 9.82 20.21
N SER A 27 5.12 10.93 19.48
CA SER A 27 5.10 11.05 18.01
C SER A 27 6.10 10.14 17.28
N VAL A 28 5.59 9.31 16.38
CA VAL A 28 6.38 8.57 15.39
C VAL A 28 6.76 9.53 14.26
N PRO A 29 8.04 9.68 13.91
CA PRO A 29 8.43 10.38 12.69
C PRO A 29 8.01 9.55 11.47
N GLU A 30 7.06 10.06 10.70
CA GLU A 30 6.62 9.50 9.43
C GLU A 30 7.74 9.60 8.38
N ASP A 31 8.04 8.48 7.73
CA ASP A 31 8.75 8.36 6.44
C ASP A 31 9.98 9.27 6.22
N HIS A 32 11.09 8.89 6.85
CA HIS A 32 12.40 9.20 6.26
C HIS A 32 12.56 8.47 4.91
N PRO A 33 12.96 9.16 3.82
CA PRO A 33 13.60 8.48 2.72
C PRO A 33 14.83 7.75 3.28
N LEU A 34 14.86 6.43 3.09
CA LEU A 34 15.92 5.57 3.60
C LEU A 34 17.28 5.97 2.98
N LEU A 35 18.11 6.56 3.85
CA LEU A 35 19.56 6.78 3.82
C LEU A 35 20.08 8.04 3.08
N VAL A 36 20.32 9.08 3.89
CA VAL A 36 21.48 9.97 3.74
C VAL A 36 22.68 9.24 4.37
N GLN A 37 23.68 8.88 3.57
CA GLN A 37 24.99 8.46 4.07
C GLN A 37 25.76 9.71 4.49
N ASN A 38 26.08 9.83 5.78
CA ASN A 38 27.22 10.62 6.21
C ASN A 38 28.31 9.62 6.63
N GLU A 39 29.43 9.61 5.90
CA GLU A 39 30.61 8.86 6.28
C GLU A 39 31.13 9.32 7.66
N PRO A 40 31.54 8.41 8.56
CA PRO A 40 32.21 8.82 9.77
C PRO A 40 33.70 9.04 9.48
N LYS A 41 34.13 10.30 9.63
CA LYS A 41 35.55 10.65 9.82
C LYS A 41 36.11 9.91 11.04
N LYS A 42 37.25 9.28 10.81
CA LYS A 42 38.11 8.57 11.75
C LYS A 42 38.77 9.58 12.72
N ASN A 43 38.47 9.50 14.02
CA ASN A 43 39.48 9.39 15.11
C ASN A 43 38.91 9.54 16.53
N GLU A 44 39.54 8.77 17.43
CA GLU A 44 39.79 9.02 18.86
C GLU A 44 38.73 8.68 19.93
N SER A 45 38.88 7.46 20.45
CA SER A 45 39.05 7.08 21.87
C SER A 45 38.66 8.07 22.98
N LYS A 46 37.62 7.73 23.76
CA LYS A 46 37.71 7.61 25.24
C LYS A 46 36.44 6.99 25.86
N LYS A 47 36.67 6.13 26.86
CA LYS A 47 35.70 5.47 27.77
C LYS A 47 34.70 6.47 28.38
N VAL A 48 33.49 6.01 28.73
CA VAL A 48 32.83 6.15 30.06
C VAL A 48 31.37 5.65 30.03
N VAL A 49 31.06 4.77 30.99
CA VAL A 49 29.77 4.45 31.65
C VAL A 49 28.65 3.78 30.85
N LEU A 50 28.37 2.53 31.25
CA LEU A 50 27.17 1.75 30.98
C LEU A 50 25.97 2.40 31.68
N GLU A 51 25.20 3.21 30.96
CA GLU A 51 23.78 3.37 31.23
C GLU A 51 23.01 2.39 30.34
N ALA A 52 22.22 1.53 30.97
CA ALA A 52 21.32 0.60 30.30
C ALA A 52 20.24 1.39 29.55
N LYS A 53 20.55 1.77 28.31
CA LYS A 53 19.61 2.39 27.39
C LYS A 53 18.54 1.35 27.06
N ALA A 54 17.33 1.55 27.60
CA ALA A 54 16.15 0.77 27.24
C ALA A 54 16.10 0.63 25.73
N ALA A 55 16.15 -0.61 25.25
CA ALA A 55 16.15 -0.93 23.83
C ALA A 55 14.87 -0.38 23.22
N VAL A 56 15.01 0.74 22.49
CA VAL A 56 13.96 1.25 21.61
C VAL A 56 13.73 0.16 20.57
N VAL A 57 12.63 -0.57 20.68
CA VAL A 57 12.21 -1.54 19.66
C VAL A 57 12.03 -0.75 18.36
N PRO A 58 12.87 -0.96 17.33
CA PRO A 58 12.73 -0.22 16.10
C PRO A 58 11.39 -0.59 15.46
N ALA A 59 10.65 0.43 14.98
CA ALA A 59 9.43 0.20 14.22
C ALA A 59 9.73 -0.76 13.06
N THR A 60 9.10 -1.94 13.04
CA THR A 60 9.28 -2.95 12.01
C THR A 60 8.94 -2.35 10.65
N LYS A 61 9.96 -2.00 9.87
CA LYS A 61 9.77 -1.64 8.47
C LYS A 61 9.40 -2.92 7.72
N VAL A 62 8.23 -2.93 7.11
CA VAL A 62 7.73 -4.09 6.36
C VAL A 62 8.32 -4.03 4.95
N LEU A 63 9.63 -4.30 4.87
CA LEU A 63 10.45 -4.10 3.67
C LEU A 63 10.07 -5.04 2.52
N PHE A 64 9.52 -6.22 2.83
CA PHE A 64 9.13 -7.19 1.82
C PHE A 64 8.00 -6.70 0.90
N LEU A 65 7.13 -5.78 1.36
CA LEU A 65 6.04 -5.24 0.53
C LEU A 65 6.56 -4.43 -0.66
N ASP A 66 7.70 -3.74 -0.50
CA ASP A 66 8.39 -3.13 -1.63
C ASP A 66 8.91 -4.18 -2.61
N GLY A 67 9.39 -5.32 -2.11
CA GLY A 67 9.80 -6.45 -2.94
C GLY A 67 8.67 -7.04 -3.78
N VAL A 68 7.50 -7.27 -3.16
CA VAL A 68 6.30 -7.76 -3.87
C VAL A 68 5.90 -6.77 -4.98
N ARG A 69 5.94 -5.47 -4.67
CA ARG A 69 5.69 -4.40 -5.64
C ARG A 69 6.70 -4.38 -6.78
N GLY A 70 7.97 -4.65 -6.49
CA GLY A 70 9.02 -4.74 -7.50
C GLY A 70 8.86 -5.94 -8.42
N LEU A 71 8.48 -7.09 -7.87
CA LEU A 71 8.16 -8.27 -8.67
C LEU A 71 6.94 -8.00 -9.57
N ALA A 72 5.88 -7.38 -9.05
CA ALA A 72 4.73 -6.98 -9.86
C ALA A 72 5.13 -6.05 -11.03
N ALA A 73 6.01 -5.07 -10.79
CA ALA A 73 6.52 -4.20 -11.85
C ALA A 73 7.23 -4.98 -12.96
N ILE A 74 8.08 -5.95 -12.58
CA ILE A 74 8.78 -6.82 -13.54
C ILE A 74 7.78 -7.66 -14.34
N LEU A 75 6.77 -8.25 -13.69
CA LEU A 75 5.75 -9.07 -14.33
C LEU A 75 4.89 -8.31 -15.36
N VAL A 76 4.62 -7.02 -15.12
CA VAL A 76 3.96 -6.15 -16.11
C VAL A 76 4.84 -6.01 -17.35
N VAL A 77 6.14 -5.77 -17.16
CA VAL A 77 7.10 -5.60 -18.27
C VAL A 77 7.23 -6.89 -19.08
N THR A 78 7.31 -8.05 -18.40
CA THR A 78 7.40 -9.34 -19.09
C THR A 78 6.15 -9.62 -19.92
N GLN A 79 4.96 -9.34 -19.38
CA GLN A 79 3.70 -9.52 -20.13
C GLN A 79 3.69 -8.71 -21.42
N HIS A 80 3.96 -7.40 -21.34
CA HIS A 80 3.87 -6.48 -22.49
C HIS A 80 5.02 -6.62 -23.48
N SER A 81 6.07 -7.37 -23.13
CA SER A 81 7.16 -7.67 -24.05
C SER A 81 6.79 -8.63 -25.17
N HIS A 82 5.71 -9.40 -25.00
CA HIS A 82 5.31 -10.50 -25.87
C HIS A 82 6.35 -11.61 -26.09
N GLU A 83 7.40 -11.66 -25.25
CA GLU A 83 8.49 -12.64 -25.40
C GLU A 83 8.65 -13.58 -24.21
N TYR A 84 8.22 -13.16 -23.01
CA TYR A 84 8.45 -13.90 -21.78
C TYR A 84 7.12 -14.29 -21.14
N MET A 85 6.98 -15.58 -20.77
CA MET A 85 5.86 -16.09 -19.96
C MET A 85 4.47 -15.73 -20.52
N GLN A 86 4.28 -15.85 -21.83
CA GLN A 86 3.05 -15.44 -22.52
C GLN A 86 1.88 -16.42 -22.35
N ASP A 87 2.17 -17.63 -21.91
CA ASP A 87 1.17 -18.69 -21.70
C ASP A 87 0.25 -18.41 -20.50
N SER A 88 0.49 -17.33 -19.73
CA SER A 88 -0.34 -16.96 -18.59
C SER A 88 -0.46 -15.44 -18.44
N ASN A 89 -1.52 -14.98 -17.76
CA ASN A 89 -1.84 -13.56 -17.64
C ASN A 89 -1.14 -12.90 -16.43
N TRP A 90 0.20 -12.91 -16.44
CA TRP A 90 1.02 -12.34 -15.37
C TRP A 90 0.83 -10.84 -15.20
N GLY A 91 0.53 -10.14 -16.30
CA GLY A 91 0.19 -8.71 -16.28
C GLY A 91 -1.03 -8.41 -15.40
N ALA A 92 -2.11 -9.19 -15.54
CA ALA A 92 -3.31 -9.03 -14.72
C ALA A 92 -3.05 -9.27 -13.23
N ILE A 93 -2.31 -10.34 -12.91
CA ILE A 93 -1.93 -10.70 -11.53
C ILE A 93 -1.06 -9.60 -10.90
N ALA A 94 -0.15 -9.02 -11.69
CA ALA A 94 0.69 -7.92 -11.25
C ALA A 94 -0.13 -6.66 -10.97
N VAL A 95 -1.09 -6.30 -11.82
CA VAL A 95 -2.00 -5.18 -11.60
C VAL A 95 -2.85 -5.40 -10.35
N ASP A 96 -3.38 -6.60 -10.14
CA ASP A 96 -4.08 -6.97 -8.90
C ASP A 96 -3.19 -6.78 -7.67
N SER A 97 -1.93 -7.20 -7.79
CA SER A 97 -0.95 -7.04 -6.71
C SER A 97 -0.72 -5.55 -6.40
N PHE A 98 -0.64 -4.68 -7.40
CA PHE A 98 -0.56 -3.23 -7.19
C PHE A 98 -1.79 -2.68 -6.47
N PHE A 99 -3.00 -3.05 -6.92
CA PHE A 99 -4.25 -2.60 -6.30
C PHE A 99 -4.39 -3.06 -4.85
N VAL A 100 -4.11 -4.34 -4.57
CA VAL A 100 -4.12 -4.91 -3.21
C VAL A 100 -3.09 -4.23 -2.31
N LEU A 101 -1.84 -4.10 -2.77
CA LEU A 101 -0.78 -3.47 -1.98
C LEU A 101 -1.11 -2.01 -1.68
N SER A 102 -1.65 -1.29 -2.68
CA SER A 102 -2.03 0.11 -2.51
C SER A 102 -3.16 0.25 -1.50
N SER A 103 -4.27 -0.46 -1.66
CA SER A 103 -5.37 -0.38 -0.69
C SER A 103 -4.97 -0.86 0.70
N PHE A 104 -4.18 -1.93 0.81
CA PHE A 104 -3.67 -2.42 2.09
C PHE A 104 -2.81 -1.38 2.80
N LEU A 105 -1.77 -0.85 2.16
CA LEU A 105 -0.84 0.09 2.78
C LEU A 105 -1.54 1.40 3.15
N LEU A 106 -2.33 1.98 2.24
CA LEU A 106 -2.99 3.25 2.49
C LEU A 106 -4.03 3.11 3.62
N THR A 107 -4.82 2.04 3.62
CA THR A 107 -5.79 1.77 4.69
C THR A 107 -5.09 1.51 6.01
N TRP A 108 -4.02 0.72 6.04
CA TRP A 108 -3.27 0.44 7.27
C TRP A 108 -2.69 1.71 7.91
N LEU A 109 -2.00 2.53 7.11
CA LEU A 109 -1.39 3.78 7.59
C LEU A 109 -2.46 4.78 8.04
N PHE A 110 -3.50 4.98 7.24
CA PHE A 110 -4.57 5.93 7.56
C PHE A 110 -5.39 5.47 8.78
N LEU A 111 -5.69 4.18 8.91
CA LEU A 111 -6.39 3.62 10.06
C LEU A 111 -5.58 3.77 11.35
N LYS A 112 -4.28 3.48 11.32
CA LYS A 112 -3.40 3.67 12.47
C LYS A 112 -3.38 5.13 12.94
N LYS A 113 -3.24 6.08 12.01
CA LYS A 113 -3.29 7.53 12.30
C LYS A 113 -4.68 7.94 12.83
N SER A 114 -5.75 7.40 12.26
CA SER A 114 -7.14 7.68 12.65
C SER A 114 -7.48 7.18 14.07
N ILE A 115 -6.96 6.02 14.47
CA ILE A 115 -7.08 5.52 15.85
C ILE A 115 -6.41 6.49 16.81
N GLN A 116 -5.17 6.91 16.51
CA GLN A 116 -4.43 7.87 17.32
C GLN A 116 -5.18 9.21 17.45
N LEU A 117 -5.76 9.73 16.36
CA LEU A 117 -6.55 10.97 16.39
C LEU A 117 -7.79 10.84 17.28
N ARG A 118 -8.50 9.72 17.17
CA ARG A 118 -9.69 9.45 18.00
C ARG A 118 -9.32 9.37 19.48
N ASP A 119 -8.26 8.64 19.81
CA ASP A 119 -7.84 8.43 21.19
C ASP A 119 -7.30 9.75 21.83
N GLN A 120 -6.79 10.68 21.01
CA GLN A 120 -6.43 12.05 21.44
C GLN A 120 -7.62 13.03 21.50
N GLY A 121 -8.85 12.61 21.19
CA GLY A 121 -10.01 13.51 21.13
C GLY A 121 -9.87 14.62 20.08
N ALA A 122 -9.21 14.34 18.97
CA ALA A 122 -8.90 15.34 17.93
C ALA A 122 -10.15 16.02 17.36
N GLY A 123 -10.15 17.35 17.34
CA GLY A 123 -11.21 18.15 16.72
C GLY A 123 -11.25 18.04 15.18
N ALA A 124 -12.35 18.50 14.58
CA ALA A 124 -12.58 18.42 13.13
C ALA A 124 -11.48 19.06 12.27
N ARG A 125 -10.84 20.12 12.77
CA ARG A 125 -9.73 20.79 12.08
C ARG A 125 -8.51 19.88 11.90
N LYS A 126 -8.15 19.09 12.92
CA LYS A 126 -7.01 18.15 12.87
C LYS A 126 -7.29 16.98 11.92
N TRP A 127 -8.53 16.52 11.88
CA TRP A 127 -9.00 15.56 10.88
C TRP A 127 -8.85 16.09 9.46
N LEU A 128 -9.27 17.34 9.22
CA LEU A 128 -9.12 17.98 7.91
C LEU A 128 -7.65 18.08 7.49
N PHE A 129 -6.74 18.52 8.38
CA PHE A 129 -5.31 18.55 8.09
C PHE A 129 -4.73 17.18 7.75
N THR A 130 -5.12 16.14 8.49
CA THR A 130 -4.70 14.76 8.21
C THR A 130 -5.21 14.26 6.85
N LEU A 131 -6.42 14.66 6.47
CA LEU A 131 -7.00 14.30 5.18
C LEU A 131 -6.29 15.02 4.01
N VAL A 132 -5.99 16.31 4.17
CA VAL A 132 -5.21 17.08 3.19
C VAL A 132 -3.79 16.53 3.06
N ASP A 133 -3.15 16.19 4.17
CA ASP A 133 -1.84 15.53 4.20
C ASP A 133 -1.88 14.19 3.43
N TYR A 134 -2.88 13.35 3.70
CA TYR A 134 -3.10 12.09 3.00
C TYR A 134 -3.21 12.30 1.47
N PHE A 135 -4.13 13.18 1.02
CA PHE A 135 -4.35 13.39 -0.41
C PHE A 135 -3.16 14.05 -1.10
N SER A 136 -2.49 15.00 -0.45
CA SER A 136 -1.31 15.67 -1.02
C SER A 136 -0.20 14.65 -1.34
N ARG A 137 0.10 13.74 -0.40
CA ARG A 137 1.12 12.70 -0.61
C ARG A 137 0.79 11.76 -1.77
N ARG A 138 -0.49 11.45 -1.98
CA ARG A 138 -0.93 10.59 -3.10
C ARG A 138 -0.89 11.33 -4.42
N PHE A 139 -1.34 12.59 -4.43
CA PHE A 139 -1.25 13.46 -5.61
C PHE A 139 0.20 13.59 -6.09
N PHE A 140 1.13 14.00 -5.20
CA PHE A 140 2.54 14.19 -5.56
C PHE A 140 3.31 12.89 -5.84
N ARG A 141 2.79 11.73 -5.43
CA ARG A 141 3.39 10.45 -5.79
C ARG A 141 3.02 10.01 -7.21
N VAL A 142 1.80 10.30 -7.68
CA VAL A 142 1.27 9.76 -8.94
C VAL A 142 1.20 10.82 -10.04
N TYR A 143 0.56 11.96 -9.75
CA TYR A 143 0.14 12.92 -10.76
C TYR A 143 1.28 13.63 -11.53
N PRO A 144 2.42 14.01 -10.90
CA PRO A 144 3.49 14.71 -11.61
C PRO A 144 4.08 13.92 -12.78
N LEU A 145 4.46 12.65 -12.57
CA LEU A 145 5.03 11.81 -13.62
C LEU A 145 3.98 11.39 -14.65
N PHE A 146 2.74 11.17 -14.22
CA PHE A 146 1.61 10.98 -15.12
C PHE A 146 1.44 12.17 -16.07
N THR A 147 1.38 13.39 -15.53
CA THR A 147 1.22 14.62 -16.30
C THR A 147 2.35 14.82 -17.31
N ILE A 148 3.60 14.59 -16.90
CA ILE A 148 4.75 14.68 -17.81
C ILE A 148 4.63 13.65 -18.93
N THR A 149 4.21 12.42 -18.63
CA THR A 149 3.98 11.39 -19.65
C THR A 149 2.91 11.82 -20.65
N CYS A 150 1.78 12.38 -20.19
CA CYS A 150 0.75 12.92 -21.07
C CYS A 150 1.28 14.06 -21.96
N ILE A 151 2.06 14.99 -21.41
CA ILE A 151 2.66 16.08 -22.18
C ILE A 151 3.65 15.53 -23.22
N VAL A 152 4.46 14.53 -22.87
CA VAL A 152 5.36 13.87 -23.82
C VAL A 152 4.56 13.24 -24.97
N LEU A 153 3.48 12.51 -24.65
CA LEU A 153 2.60 11.93 -25.68
C LEU A 153 1.99 13.02 -26.59
N TRP A 154 1.60 14.17 -26.04
CA TRP A 154 1.05 15.28 -26.82
C TRP A 154 2.02 15.79 -27.91
N PHE A 155 3.33 15.80 -27.63
CA PHE A 155 4.36 16.23 -28.59
C PHE A 155 4.77 15.16 -29.61
N LEU A 156 4.46 13.88 -29.38
CA LEU A 156 4.78 12.80 -30.32
C LEU A 156 3.87 12.85 -31.56
N ASN A 157 4.33 12.34 -32.69
CA ASN A 157 3.44 12.14 -33.85
C ASN A 157 2.50 10.93 -33.62
N ASP A 158 1.44 10.80 -34.42
CA ASP A 158 0.42 9.77 -34.17
C ASP A 158 0.97 8.34 -34.31
N ALA A 159 1.90 8.10 -35.25
CA ALA A 159 2.55 6.80 -35.41
C ALA A 159 3.40 6.41 -34.17
N GLU A 160 4.00 7.40 -33.50
CA GLU A 160 4.72 7.19 -32.25
C GLU A 160 3.77 6.98 -31.07
N LYS A 161 2.65 7.72 -30.99
CA LYS A 161 1.64 7.51 -29.95
C LYS A 161 1.01 6.11 -30.03
N GLU A 162 0.63 5.68 -31.23
CA GLU A 162 0.10 4.33 -31.47
C GLU A 162 1.11 3.27 -31.04
N ARG A 163 2.37 3.44 -31.45
CA ARG A 163 3.39 2.45 -31.20
C ARG A 163 3.85 2.37 -29.75
N TYR A 164 3.95 3.49 -29.05
CA TYR A 164 4.49 3.52 -27.68
C TYR A 164 3.40 3.49 -26.61
N PHE A 165 2.15 3.82 -26.94
CA PHE A 165 1.09 3.93 -25.94
C PHE A 165 -0.28 3.45 -26.43
N LEU A 166 -0.33 2.73 -27.56
CA LEU A 166 -1.54 2.12 -28.14
C LEU A 166 -2.68 3.14 -28.32
N VAL A 167 -2.34 4.37 -28.72
CA VAL A 167 -3.32 5.37 -29.16
C VAL A 167 -3.69 5.07 -30.61
N THR A 168 -4.72 4.27 -30.83
CA THR A 168 -5.05 3.73 -32.17
C THR A 168 -5.85 4.69 -33.05
N ASP A 169 -6.56 5.65 -32.47
CA ASP A 169 -7.44 6.55 -33.23
C ASP A 169 -6.74 7.87 -33.59
N VAL A 170 -6.51 8.09 -34.89
CA VAL A 170 -5.81 9.26 -35.43
C VAL A 170 -6.53 10.56 -35.05
N GLY A 171 -5.79 11.54 -34.51
CA GLY A 171 -6.32 12.87 -34.14
C GLY A 171 -7.19 12.91 -32.88
N THR A 172 -7.34 11.80 -32.14
CA THR A 172 -8.19 11.74 -30.94
C THR A 172 -7.48 12.09 -29.64
N TYR A 173 -6.14 12.23 -29.66
CA TYR A 173 -5.39 12.51 -28.44
C TYR A 173 -5.72 13.91 -27.91
N ASP A 174 -6.54 13.94 -26.87
CA ASP A 174 -6.92 15.16 -26.15
C ASP A 174 -6.21 15.18 -24.79
N LEU A 175 -5.24 16.07 -24.66
CA LEU A 175 -4.43 16.23 -23.45
C LEU A 175 -5.30 16.51 -22.21
N LEU A 176 -6.32 17.37 -22.33
CA LEU A 176 -7.16 17.74 -21.19
C LEU A 176 -8.02 16.56 -20.76
N LYS A 177 -8.64 15.85 -21.70
CA LYS A 177 -9.45 14.66 -21.39
C LYS A 177 -8.61 13.54 -20.79
N THR A 178 -7.38 13.31 -21.29
CA THR A 178 -6.46 12.34 -20.69
C THR A 178 -6.07 12.76 -19.27
N LEU A 179 -5.72 14.02 -19.02
CA LEU A 179 -5.35 14.52 -17.69
C LEU A 179 -6.50 14.46 -16.67
N LEU A 180 -7.75 14.52 -17.14
CA LEU A 180 -8.97 14.39 -16.34
C LEU A 180 -9.48 12.95 -16.23
N PHE A 181 -8.75 11.97 -16.77
CA PHE A 181 -9.11 10.54 -16.78
C PHE A 181 -10.47 10.24 -17.42
N ASP A 182 -10.82 10.97 -18.48
CA ASP A 182 -11.98 10.69 -19.31
C ASP A 182 -11.97 9.23 -19.78
N PHE A 183 -13.14 8.58 -19.80
CA PHE A 183 -13.24 7.12 -19.97
C PHE A 183 -12.59 6.65 -21.27
N ASP A 184 -12.85 7.35 -22.36
CA ASP A 184 -12.38 6.96 -23.70
C ASP A 184 -10.90 7.34 -23.93
N HIS A 185 -10.33 8.19 -23.08
CA HIS A 185 -8.96 8.72 -23.21
C HIS A 185 -7.98 8.07 -22.22
N ARG A 186 -8.35 6.94 -21.61
CA ARG A 186 -7.51 6.12 -20.72
C ARG A 186 -6.62 5.18 -21.53
N TYR A 187 -5.71 5.74 -22.33
CA TYR A 187 -4.86 4.95 -23.22
C TYR A 187 -3.94 3.98 -22.47
N PHE A 188 -3.83 2.76 -22.99
CA PHE A 188 -2.92 1.72 -22.49
C PHE A 188 -2.93 1.63 -20.95
N VAL A 189 -1.81 1.79 -20.26
CA VAL A 189 -1.71 1.64 -18.80
C VAL A 189 -2.45 2.69 -17.98
N PHE A 190 -2.94 3.78 -18.59
CA PHE A 190 -3.63 4.83 -17.86
C PHE A 190 -4.99 4.40 -17.30
N TRP A 191 -5.56 3.27 -17.74
CA TRP A 191 -6.83 2.78 -17.22
C TRP A 191 -6.80 2.44 -15.73
N THR A 192 -5.64 2.13 -15.16
CA THR A 192 -5.51 1.78 -13.73
C THR A 192 -5.57 2.99 -12.80
N LEU A 193 -5.06 4.14 -13.25
CA LEU A 193 -4.97 5.38 -12.46
C LEU A 193 -6.32 5.89 -11.93
N PRO A 194 -7.39 6.04 -12.76
CA PRO A 194 -8.68 6.47 -12.25
C PRO A 194 -9.28 5.48 -11.25
N LEU A 195 -9.02 4.18 -11.41
CA LEU A 195 -9.50 3.16 -10.47
C LEU A 195 -8.83 3.34 -9.10
N GLU A 196 -7.50 3.49 -9.09
CA GLU A 196 -6.73 3.74 -7.87
C GLU A 196 -7.14 5.04 -7.18
N ILE A 197 -7.21 6.14 -7.93
CA ILE A 197 -7.56 7.47 -7.39
C ILE A 197 -8.98 7.44 -6.82
N THR A 198 -9.92 6.81 -7.51
CA THR A 198 -11.30 6.62 -7.00
C THR A 198 -11.27 5.87 -5.68
N TYR A 199 -10.48 4.79 -5.57
CA TYR A 199 -10.39 4.05 -4.32
C TYR A 199 -9.71 4.85 -3.19
N TYR A 200 -8.71 5.68 -3.50
CA TYR A 200 -8.07 6.56 -2.52
C TYR A 200 -9.07 7.53 -1.87
N LEU A 201 -10.06 8.00 -2.63
CA LEU A 201 -11.16 8.82 -2.09
C LEU A 201 -12.08 8.02 -1.17
N LEU A 202 -12.24 6.71 -1.37
CA LEU A 202 -13.09 5.83 -0.57
C LEU A 202 -12.43 5.36 0.73
N ILE A 203 -11.10 5.28 0.80
CA ILE A 203 -10.36 4.79 1.98
C ILE A 203 -10.72 5.56 3.26
N PRO A 204 -10.75 6.90 3.29
CA PRO A 204 -11.14 7.64 4.49
C PRO A 204 -12.54 7.27 4.99
N VAL A 205 -13.51 7.12 4.08
CA VAL A 205 -14.88 6.70 4.40
C VAL A 205 -14.88 5.28 4.98
N PHE A 206 -14.19 4.34 4.33
CA PHE A 206 -14.06 2.95 4.81
C PHE A 206 -13.46 2.88 6.22
N VAL A 207 -12.41 3.66 6.49
CA VAL A 207 -11.76 3.72 7.80
C VAL A 207 -12.68 4.31 8.86
N LEU A 208 -13.37 5.42 8.56
CA LEU A 208 -14.34 6.02 9.49
C LEU A 208 -15.49 5.07 9.83
N LEU A 209 -16.05 4.38 8.84
CA LEU A 209 -17.09 3.35 9.05
C LEU A 209 -16.54 2.21 9.93
N THR A 210 -15.33 1.74 9.67
CA THR A 210 -14.68 0.70 10.48
C THR A 210 -14.50 1.14 11.94
N LEU A 211 -14.15 2.40 12.17
CA LEU A 211 -14.02 2.95 13.52
C LEU A 211 -15.36 3.12 14.24
N LEU A 212 -16.43 3.47 13.50
CA LEU A 212 -17.78 3.61 14.03
C LEU A 212 -18.34 2.27 14.53
N LEU A 213 -18.02 1.17 13.84
CA LEU A 213 -18.48 -0.18 14.19
C LEU A 213 -17.88 -0.73 15.51
N ARG A 214 -16.80 -0.13 16.02
CA ARG A 214 -16.14 -0.47 17.30
C ARG A 214 -15.93 -1.99 17.49
N LYS A 215 -16.68 -2.62 18.41
CA LYS A 215 -16.61 -4.06 18.74
C LYS A 215 -17.35 -4.95 17.74
N PHE A 216 -18.29 -4.38 16.98
CA PHE A 216 -19.13 -5.08 16.00
C PHE A 216 -18.58 -5.02 14.58
N TRP A 217 -17.32 -4.63 14.40
CA TRP A 217 -16.67 -4.53 13.08
C TRP A 217 -16.71 -5.85 12.29
N TRP A 218 -16.70 -7.01 12.96
CA TRP A 218 -16.76 -8.32 12.31
C TRP A 218 -18.12 -8.60 11.65
N VAL A 219 -19.22 -7.99 12.12
CA VAL A 219 -20.58 -8.23 11.62
C VAL A 219 -20.72 -7.88 10.14
N PRO A 220 -20.33 -6.69 9.65
CA PRO A 220 -20.33 -6.40 8.22
C PRO A 220 -19.11 -6.98 7.47
N PHE A 221 -18.01 -7.27 8.16
CA PHE A 221 -16.81 -7.79 7.51
C PHE A 221 -16.97 -9.23 7.02
N ILE A 222 -17.65 -10.11 7.77
CA ILE A 222 -17.90 -11.50 7.34
C ILE A 222 -18.68 -11.54 6.02
N PRO A 223 -19.88 -10.92 5.88
CA PRO A 223 -20.61 -10.93 4.62
C PRO A 223 -19.84 -10.19 3.51
N ALA A 224 -19.13 -9.09 3.82
CA ALA A 224 -18.28 -8.42 2.84
C ALA A 224 -17.17 -9.33 2.33
N TYR A 225 -16.56 -10.16 3.19
CA TYR A 225 -15.52 -11.09 2.80
C TYR A 225 -16.09 -12.20 1.91
N CYS A 226 -17.25 -12.76 2.26
CA CYS A 226 -17.96 -13.72 1.42
C CYS A 226 -18.30 -13.13 0.05
N TRP A 227 -18.80 -11.88 0.03
CA TRP A 227 -19.09 -11.14 -1.20
C TRP A 227 -17.85 -10.92 -2.06
N VAL A 228 -16.73 -10.47 -1.47
CA VAL A 228 -15.46 -10.27 -2.18
C VAL A 228 -14.97 -11.55 -2.84
N ASN A 229 -15.08 -12.70 -2.15
CA ASN A 229 -14.71 -13.99 -2.74
C ASN A 229 -15.71 -14.41 -3.83
N TYR A 230 -17.01 -14.26 -3.59
CA TYR A 230 -18.02 -14.61 -4.56
C TYR A 230 -17.90 -13.78 -5.85
N GLU A 231 -17.93 -12.45 -5.75
CA GLU A 231 -17.78 -11.56 -6.91
C GLU A 231 -16.42 -11.72 -7.57
N GLY A 232 -15.34 -11.82 -6.80
CA GLY A 232 -14.01 -12.00 -7.36
C GLY A 232 -13.89 -13.23 -8.26
N TRP A 233 -14.59 -14.32 -7.93
CA TRP A 233 -14.56 -15.56 -8.70
C TRP A 233 -15.60 -15.65 -9.82
N ASN A 234 -16.66 -14.84 -9.78
CA ASN A 234 -17.79 -14.96 -10.72
C ASN A 234 -17.94 -13.76 -11.67
N GLU A 235 -17.41 -12.59 -11.31
CA GLU A 235 -17.56 -11.37 -12.09
C GLU A 235 -16.50 -11.27 -13.20
N PHE A 236 -16.93 -10.87 -14.39
CA PHE A 236 -16.04 -10.65 -15.53
C PHE A 236 -15.26 -9.34 -15.38
N ARG A 237 -13.92 -9.40 -15.50
CA ARG A 237 -13.06 -8.23 -15.28
C ARG A 237 -11.95 -8.14 -16.32
N THR A 238 -11.77 -6.95 -16.89
CA THR A 238 -10.78 -6.68 -17.93
C THR A 238 -10.13 -5.32 -17.75
N SER A 239 -9.07 -5.06 -18.50
CA SER A 239 -8.55 -3.71 -18.70
C SER A 239 -9.66 -2.78 -19.23
N HIS A 240 -9.57 -1.50 -18.87
CA HIS A 240 -10.52 -0.44 -19.25
C HIS A 240 -11.97 -0.65 -18.79
N ALA A 241 -12.30 -1.71 -18.04
CA ALA A 241 -13.62 -1.85 -17.45
C ALA A 241 -13.89 -0.76 -16.40
N LEU A 242 -15.17 -0.56 -16.09
CA LEU A 242 -15.61 0.35 -15.03
C LEU A 242 -15.01 -0.05 -13.67
N PHE A 243 -15.14 0.85 -12.71
CA PHE A 243 -14.61 0.65 -11.36
C PHE A 243 -15.27 -0.52 -10.60
N ARG A 244 -16.57 -0.76 -10.81
CA ARG A 244 -17.35 -1.74 -10.05
C ARG A 244 -16.74 -3.15 -10.04
N PRO A 245 -16.39 -3.78 -11.19
CA PRO A 245 -15.74 -5.09 -11.20
C PRO A 245 -14.42 -5.17 -10.42
N HIS A 246 -13.73 -4.04 -10.21
CA HIS A 246 -12.45 -3.99 -9.51
C HIS A 246 -12.58 -3.76 -7.99
N ILE A 247 -13.78 -3.45 -7.49
CA ILE A 247 -14.03 -3.20 -6.06
C ILE A 247 -13.57 -4.37 -5.17
N PRO A 248 -13.86 -5.66 -5.50
CA PRO A 248 -13.43 -6.78 -4.65
C PRO A 248 -11.92 -6.82 -4.40
N THR A 249 -11.10 -6.52 -5.42
CA THR A 249 -9.63 -6.46 -5.33
C THR A 249 -9.16 -5.41 -4.33
N PHE A 250 -9.65 -4.17 -4.46
CA PHE A 250 -9.26 -3.11 -3.55
C PHE A 250 -9.80 -3.35 -2.13
N LEU A 251 -11.05 -3.79 -2.02
CA LEU A 251 -11.69 -4.07 -0.74
C LEU A 251 -10.96 -5.19 0.03
N ALA A 252 -10.48 -6.24 -0.66
CA ALA A 252 -9.67 -7.28 -0.05
C ALA A 252 -8.44 -6.69 0.67
N GLY A 253 -7.69 -5.81 0.02
CA GLY A 253 -6.51 -5.17 0.65
C GLY A 253 -6.86 -4.31 1.86
N SER A 254 -7.91 -3.48 1.77
CA SER A 254 -8.36 -2.67 2.92
C SER A 254 -8.87 -3.52 4.08
N MET A 255 -9.61 -4.59 3.80
CA MET A 255 -10.08 -5.52 4.83
C MET A 255 -8.90 -6.23 5.51
N ALA A 256 -7.91 -6.66 4.74
CA ALA A 256 -6.70 -7.28 5.26
C ALA A 256 -5.90 -6.35 6.17
N ALA A 257 -5.85 -5.05 5.85
CA ALA A 257 -5.22 -4.04 6.72
C ALA A 257 -5.93 -3.91 8.07
N VAL A 258 -7.27 -3.93 8.08
CA VAL A 258 -8.07 -3.92 9.32
C VAL A 258 -7.84 -5.19 10.12
N VAL A 259 -7.90 -6.35 9.48
CA VAL A 259 -7.67 -7.66 10.12
C VAL A 259 -6.28 -7.69 10.75
N TYR A 260 -5.23 -7.32 10.00
CA TYR A 260 -3.87 -7.26 10.52
C TYR A 260 -3.78 -6.34 11.74
N LEU A 261 -4.28 -5.10 11.63
CA LEU A 261 -4.15 -4.14 12.73
C LEU A 261 -4.90 -4.58 13.99
N LYS A 262 -6.10 -5.16 13.83
CA LYS A 262 -6.88 -5.69 14.97
C LYS A 262 -6.18 -6.88 15.62
N LEU A 263 -5.62 -7.79 14.83
CA LEU A 263 -4.84 -8.93 15.34
C LEU A 263 -3.57 -8.45 16.06
N ASP A 264 -2.81 -7.55 15.46
CA ASP A 264 -1.59 -6.97 16.05
C ASP A 264 -1.88 -6.25 17.39
N MET A 265 -2.94 -5.44 17.44
CA MET A 265 -3.37 -4.80 18.69
C MET A 265 -3.80 -5.81 19.75
N TRP A 266 -4.55 -6.85 19.38
CA TRP A 266 -5.00 -7.88 20.31
C TRP A 266 -3.84 -8.71 20.85
N ILE A 267 -2.89 -9.12 20.00
CA ILE A 267 -1.69 -9.85 20.40
C ILE A 267 -0.89 -9.04 21.42
N LYS A 268 -0.68 -7.75 21.15
CA LYS A 268 0.04 -6.83 22.05
C LYS A 268 -0.69 -6.61 23.38
N ALA A 269 -2.01 -6.45 23.35
CA ALA A 269 -2.81 -6.20 24.56
C ALA A 269 -2.95 -7.44 25.45
N SER A 270 -3.04 -8.63 24.85
CA SER A 270 -3.19 -9.89 25.58
C SER A 270 -1.86 -10.52 26.02
N GLY A 271 -0.72 -10.02 25.50
CA GLY A 271 0.58 -10.66 25.68
C GLY A 271 0.63 -12.06 25.03
N PHE A 272 -0.19 -12.30 24.01
CA PHE A 272 -0.31 -13.61 23.39
C PHE A 272 0.99 -14.03 22.69
N GLU A 273 1.56 -15.14 23.12
CA GLU A 273 2.72 -15.73 22.47
C GLU A 273 2.32 -16.88 21.54
N PHE A 274 2.87 -16.87 20.33
CA PHE A 274 2.63 -17.92 19.36
C PHE A 274 3.31 -19.24 19.78
N ARG A 275 2.50 -20.20 20.23
CA ARG A 275 2.90 -21.60 20.42
C ARG A 275 3.25 -22.27 19.09
N LEU A 276 4.00 -23.37 19.14
CA LEU A 276 4.42 -24.14 17.96
C LEU A 276 3.23 -24.54 17.08
N VAL A 277 2.13 -25.00 17.67
CA VAL A 277 0.91 -25.39 16.95
C VAL A 277 0.31 -24.21 16.18
N HIS A 278 0.21 -23.03 16.80
CA HIS A 278 -0.30 -21.82 16.14
C HIS A 278 0.59 -21.41 14.96
N LYS A 279 1.92 -21.46 15.15
CA LYS A 279 2.88 -21.19 14.07
C LYS A 279 2.72 -22.18 12.92
N LEU A 280 2.62 -23.48 13.22
CA LEU A 280 2.45 -24.53 12.22
C LEU A 280 1.17 -24.32 11.41
N VAL A 281 0.04 -24.09 12.08
CA VAL A 281 -1.26 -23.85 11.42
C VAL A 281 -1.19 -22.63 10.50
N LEU A 282 -0.68 -21.49 10.99
CA LEU A 282 -0.56 -20.28 10.16
C LEU A 282 0.37 -20.50 8.97
N ARG A 283 1.46 -21.25 9.13
CA ARG A 283 2.36 -21.60 8.03
C ARG A 283 1.70 -22.52 7.01
N THR A 284 0.97 -23.54 7.45
CA THR A 284 0.22 -24.40 6.54
C THR A 284 -0.79 -23.60 5.73
N ILE A 285 -1.53 -22.69 6.36
CA ILE A 285 -2.47 -21.79 5.66
C ILE A 285 -1.73 -20.91 4.65
N GLN A 286 -0.60 -20.32 5.04
CA GLN A 286 0.18 -19.47 4.15
C GLN A 286 0.71 -20.22 2.92
N PHE A 287 1.30 -21.40 3.12
CA PHE A 287 1.83 -22.20 2.01
C PHE A 287 0.71 -22.75 1.12
N ALA A 288 -0.46 -23.09 1.69
CA ALA A 288 -1.63 -23.45 0.90
C ALA A 288 -2.13 -22.26 0.06
N ALA A 289 -2.20 -21.06 0.65
CA ALA A 289 -2.56 -19.84 -0.07
C ALA A 289 -1.55 -19.49 -1.17
N LEU A 290 -0.25 -19.65 -0.92
CA LEU A 290 0.81 -19.46 -1.91
C LEU A 290 0.73 -20.49 -3.03
N ALA A 291 0.51 -21.77 -2.71
CA ALA A 291 0.36 -22.83 -3.70
C ALA A 291 -0.87 -22.57 -4.60
N LEU A 292 -1.99 -22.15 -4.01
CA LEU A 292 -3.19 -21.81 -4.78
C LEU A 292 -3.00 -20.52 -5.61
N PHE A 293 -2.32 -19.51 -5.07
CA PHE A 293 -1.98 -18.28 -5.80
C PHE A 293 -1.13 -18.60 -7.04
N LEU A 294 -0.08 -19.41 -6.86
CA LEU A 294 0.77 -19.87 -7.97
C LEU A 294 -0.01 -20.77 -8.94
N SER A 295 -0.92 -21.59 -8.42
CA SER A 295 -1.75 -22.47 -9.25
C SER A 295 -2.65 -21.67 -10.19
N ILE A 296 -3.31 -20.64 -9.69
CA ILE A 296 -4.11 -19.71 -10.50
C ILE A 296 -3.21 -18.97 -11.49
N GLY A 297 -2.03 -18.53 -11.03
CA GLY A 297 -1.11 -17.76 -11.86
C GLY A 297 -0.50 -18.53 -13.04
N PHE A 298 -0.16 -19.80 -12.82
CA PHE A 298 0.38 -20.70 -13.84
C PHE A 298 -0.69 -21.56 -14.52
N GLN A 299 -1.98 -21.30 -14.25
CA GLN A 299 -3.12 -21.99 -14.85
C GLN A 299 -3.11 -23.53 -14.67
N GLY A 300 -2.71 -24.01 -13.49
CA GLY A 300 -2.75 -25.44 -13.17
C GLY A 300 -2.29 -25.76 -11.76
N LEU A 301 -2.63 -26.94 -11.25
CA LEU A 301 -2.26 -27.37 -9.89
C LEU A 301 -0.76 -27.73 -9.86
N PHE A 302 0.02 -26.96 -9.09
CA PHE A 302 1.49 -26.97 -9.16
C PHE A 302 1.97 -26.83 -10.62
N PHE A 303 1.64 -25.70 -11.25
CA PHE A 303 1.92 -25.47 -12.67
C PHE A 303 1.14 -26.49 -13.51
N VAL A 304 1.76 -27.10 -14.52
CA VAL A 304 1.12 -28.11 -15.38
C VAL A 304 1.31 -29.53 -14.84
N TRP A 305 1.92 -29.70 -13.66
CA TRP A 305 2.48 -30.99 -13.25
C TRP A 305 1.47 -31.96 -12.64
N VAL A 306 0.42 -31.47 -11.97
CA VAL A 306 -0.48 -32.33 -11.18
C VAL A 306 -1.90 -32.38 -11.75
N HIS A 307 -2.49 -31.23 -12.06
CA HIS A 307 -3.84 -31.16 -12.62
C HIS A 307 -4.03 -29.90 -13.46
N GLY A 308 -4.97 -29.92 -14.40
CA GLY A 308 -5.44 -28.71 -15.10
C GLY A 308 -6.00 -27.69 -14.10
N ASN A 309 -6.16 -26.45 -14.55
CA ASN A 309 -6.62 -25.37 -13.68
C ASN A 309 -7.94 -25.75 -12.99
N VAL A 310 -7.91 -25.80 -11.66
CA VAL A 310 -9.10 -26.13 -10.84
C VAL A 310 -9.99 -24.90 -10.65
N ALA A 311 -9.47 -23.71 -10.94
CA ALA A 311 -10.26 -22.49 -10.94
C ALA A 311 -11.18 -22.44 -12.17
N PRO A 312 -12.40 -21.87 -12.04
CA PRO A 312 -13.28 -21.66 -13.17
C PRO A 312 -12.54 -20.96 -14.32
N GLU A 313 -12.69 -21.46 -15.53
CA GLU A 313 -12.27 -20.79 -16.77
C GLU A 313 -13.17 -19.57 -17.00
N THR A 314 -13.02 -18.58 -16.13
CA THR A 314 -13.71 -17.30 -16.23
C THR A 314 -13.01 -16.48 -17.28
N PRO A 315 -13.76 -15.86 -18.21
CA PRO A 315 -13.14 -14.95 -19.16
C PRO A 315 -12.55 -13.76 -18.37
N GLY A 316 -11.41 -13.21 -18.82
CA GLY A 316 -10.81 -12.00 -18.22
C GLY A 316 -9.67 -12.24 -17.22
N PHE A 317 -9.53 -11.33 -16.25
CA PHE A 317 -8.43 -11.29 -15.29
C PHE A 317 -8.68 -12.22 -14.09
N PRO A 318 -7.71 -13.10 -13.74
CA PRO A 318 -7.86 -13.98 -12.59
C PRO A 318 -7.95 -13.19 -11.28
N PHE A 319 -8.71 -13.69 -10.33
CA PHE A 319 -8.85 -13.08 -9.00
C PHE A 319 -7.95 -13.76 -7.98
N VAL A 320 -6.82 -13.12 -7.70
CA VAL A 320 -5.80 -13.63 -6.75
C VAL A 320 -5.73 -12.82 -5.45
N SER A 321 -6.55 -11.77 -5.36
CA SER A 321 -6.43 -10.70 -4.37
C SER A 321 -6.54 -11.21 -2.93
N VAL A 322 -7.51 -12.08 -2.65
CA VAL A 322 -7.71 -12.65 -1.32
C VAL A 322 -6.53 -13.52 -0.89
N LEU A 323 -6.01 -14.37 -1.78
CA LEU A 323 -4.85 -15.21 -1.51
C LEU A 323 -3.60 -14.37 -1.20
N LEU A 324 -3.37 -13.34 -2.01
CA LEU A 324 -2.28 -12.40 -1.78
C LEU A 324 -2.41 -11.70 -0.43
N THR A 325 -3.61 -11.23 -0.06
CA THR A 325 -3.81 -10.60 1.25
C THR A 325 -3.58 -11.54 2.42
N MET A 326 -3.97 -12.82 2.29
CA MET A 326 -3.70 -13.83 3.32
C MET A 326 -2.21 -14.06 3.51
N ILE A 327 -1.46 -14.16 2.40
CA ILE A 327 0.00 -14.28 2.43
C ILE A 327 0.62 -13.06 3.12
N ILE A 328 0.20 -11.85 2.76
CA ILE A 328 0.70 -10.59 3.36
C ILE A 328 0.42 -10.55 4.87
N VAL A 329 -0.82 -10.80 5.30
CA VAL A 329 -1.21 -10.70 6.72
C VAL A 329 -0.45 -11.73 7.55
N ILE A 330 -0.35 -12.99 7.08
CA ILE A 330 0.38 -14.02 7.81
C ILE A 330 1.88 -13.70 7.86
N GLU A 331 2.47 -13.19 6.78
CA GLU A 331 3.89 -12.84 6.76
C GLU A 331 4.21 -11.65 7.68
N MET A 332 3.30 -10.68 7.80
CA MET A 332 3.45 -9.56 8.74
C MET A 332 3.31 -9.99 10.21
N LEU A 333 2.53 -11.03 10.50
CA LEU A 333 2.40 -11.59 11.85
C LEU A 333 3.56 -12.54 12.21
N LEU A 334 4.04 -13.30 11.22
CA LEU A 334 5.09 -14.28 11.37
C LEU A 334 6.03 -14.22 10.15
N PRO A 335 7.11 -13.43 10.19
CA PRO A 335 8.08 -13.34 9.09
C PRO A 335 8.76 -14.67 8.78
N SER A 336 9.06 -14.95 7.51
CA SER A 336 9.55 -16.23 7.00
C SER A 336 10.67 -16.05 5.96
N PRO A 337 11.24 -17.13 5.40
CA PRO A 337 12.15 -17.01 4.26
C PRO A 337 11.53 -16.29 3.05
N LEU A 338 10.19 -16.28 2.93
CA LEU A 338 9.49 -15.56 1.87
C LEU A 338 9.69 -14.04 2.00
N SER A 339 9.56 -13.46 3.20
CA SER A 339 9.87 -12.05 3.41
C SER A 339 11.33 -11.77 3.11
N SER A 340 12.26 -12.64 3.51
CA SER A 340 13.69 -12.47 3.21
C SER A 340 13.98 -12.45 1.70
N PHE A 341 13.29 -13.28 0.91
CA PHE A 341 13.39 -13.27 -0.55
C PHE A 341 12.94 -11.92 -1.14
N PHE A 342 11.78 -11.43 -0.70
CA PHE A 342 11.25 -10.14 -1.16
C PHE A 342 12.02 -8.93 -0.60
N GLU A 343 12.71 -9.08 0.51
CA GLU A 343 13.61 -8.07 1.06
C GLU A 343 14.94 -7.95 0.31
N TRP A 344 15.14 -8.76 -0.73
CA TRP A 344 16.29 -8.63 -1.62
C TRP A 344 16.36 -7.20 -2.20
N SER A 345 17.56 -6.61 -2.15
CA SER A 345 17.81 -5.21 -2.52
C SER A 345 17.34 -4.88 -3.94
N VAL A 346 17.51 -5.82 -4.87
CA VAL A 346 17.05 -5.68 -6.26
C VAL A 346 15.54 -5.51 -6.31
N LEU A 347 14.78 -6.46 -5.77
CA LEU A 347 13.31 -6.39 -5.78
C LEU A 347 12.79 -5.15 -5.07
N ARG A 348 13.37 -4.79 -3.92
CA ARG A 348 12.99 -3.55 -3.23
C ARG A 348 13.27 -2.30 -4.05
N TYR A 349 14.38 -2.25 -4.77
CA TYR A 349 14.71 -1.12 -5.62
C TYR A 349 13.71 -0.99 -6.77
N TRP A 350 13.42 -2.10 -7.46
CA TRP A 350 12.35 -2.15 -8.47
C TRP A 350 10.99 -1.77 -7.89
N GLY A 351 10.73 -2.12 -6.63
CA GLY A 351 9.58 -1.66 -5.86
C GLY A 351 9.57 -0.15 -5.72
N LYS A 352 10.67 0.45 -5.25
CA LYS A 352 10.80 1.90 -5.05
C LYS A 352 10.46 2.69 -6.33
N ILE A 353 10.97 2.26 -7.47
CA ILE A 353 10.74 2.88 -8.78
C ILE A 353 9.54 2.29 -9.55
N SER A 354 8.72 1.47 -8.91
CA SER A 354 7.71 0.64 -9.59
C SER A 354 6.72 1.44 -10.41
N PHE A 355 6.36 2.65 -9.94
CA PHE A 355 5.43 3.53 -10.63
C PHE A 355 6.03 4.04 -11.94
N SER A 356 7.28 4.47 -11.91
CA SER A 356 8.05 4.86 -13.10
C SER A 356 8.20 3.69 -14.09
N VAL A 357 8.50 2.49 -13.60
CA VAL A 357 8.57 1.27 -14.43
C VAL A 357 7.21 0.99 -15.09
N TYR A 358 6.14 0.97 -14.29
CA TYR A 358 4.78 0.71 -14.77
C TYR A 358 4.35 1.71 -15.84
N LEU A 359 4.63 2.99 -15.66
CA LEU A 359 4.16 4.03 -16.57
C LEU A 359 4.97 4.10 -17.88
N LEU A 360 6.28 3.88 -17.80
CA LEU A 360 7.20 4.18 -18.90
C LEU A 360 7.69 2.97 -19.69
N HIS A 361 7.35 1.74 -19.28
CA HIS A 361 7.92 0.53 -19.88
C HIS A 361 7.66 0.40 -21.38
N SER A 362 6.51 0.84 -21.88
CA SER A 362 6.15 0.71 -23.30
C SER A 362 7.09 1.48 -24.23
N PHE A 363 7.61 2.64 -23.81
CA PHE A 363 8.60 3.42 -24.57
C PHE A 363 9.88 2.62 -24.86
N VAL A 364 10.24 1.69 -23.98
CA VAL A 364 11.42 0.84 -24.10
C VAL A 364 11.06 -0.48 -24.78
N VAL A 365 9.99 -1.13 -24.31
CA VAL A 365 9.60 -2.49 -24.73
C VAL A 365 9.23 -2.54 -26.21
N TRP A 366 8.53 -1.53 -26.72
CA TRP A 366 8.10 -1.41 -28.12
C TRP A 366 9.01 -0.50 -28.96
N ASN A 367 10.22 -0.22 -28.47
CA ASN A 367 11.22 0.49 -29.24
C ASN A 367 11.81 -0.40 -30.36
N LYS A 368 11.67 -0.03 -31.64
CA LYS A 368 12.15 -0.76 -32.82
C LYS A 368 13.62 -1.14 -32.69
N ARG A 369 14.47 -0.26 -32.16
CA ARG A 369 15.90 -0.56 -32.00
C ARG A 369 16.15 -1.68 -30.99
N VAL A 370 15.30 -1.79 -29.97
CA VAL A 370 15.37 -2.82 -28.95
C VAL A 370 14.67 -4.09 -29.43
N SER A 371 13.44 -3.97 -29.95
CA SER A 371 12.63 -5.10 -30.41
C SER A 371 13.22 -5.81 -31.63
N ASN A 372 13.94 -5.11 -32.52
CA ASN A 372 14.53 -5.69 -33.73
C ASN A 372 15.91 -6.33 -33.50
N GLN A 373 16.46 -6.35 -32.28
CA GLN A 373 17.75 -7.02 -32.05
C GLN A 373 17.57 -8.53 -32.28
N PRO A 374 18.44 -9.18 -33.05
CA PRO A 374 18.24 -10.58 -33.44
C PRO A 374 18.39 -11.54 -32.26
N ASN A 375 19.36 -11.26 -31.37
CA ASN A 375 19.65 -12.12 -30.23
C ASN A 375 18.68 -11.86 -29.06
N TYR A 376 18.07 -12.93 -28.57
CA TYR A 376 17.13 -12.91 -27.44
C TYR A 376 17.70 -12.28 -26.17
N TYR A 377 18.92 -12.65 -25.79
CA TYR A 377 19.56 -12.11 -24.59
C TYR A 377 19.89 -10.63 -24.74
N CYS A 378 20.32 -10.20 -25.93
CA CYS A 378 20.50 -8.77 -26.21
C CYS A 378 19.20 -8.00 -25.99
N ARG A 379 18.06 -8.52 -26.49
CA ARG A 379 16.74 -7.88 -26.25
C ARG A 379 16.39 -7.84 -24.78
N LEU A 380 16.58 -8.94 -24.05
CA LEU A 380 16.32 -9.03 -22.62
C LEU A 380 17.12 -7.98 -21.83
N PHE A 381 18.45 -7.98 -21.98
CA PHE A 381 19.34 -7.04 -21.29
C PHE A 381 19.08 -5.59 -21.71
N SER A 382 18.82 -5.35 -23.01
CA SER A 382 18.50 -4.00 -23.49
C SER A 382 17.18 -3.49 -22.92
N ARG A 383 16.11 -4.30 -22.91
CA ARG A 383 14.80 -3.89 -22.35
C ARG A 383 14.91 -3.59 -20.86
N PHE A 384 15.41 -4.54 -20.07
CA PHE A 384 15.50 -4.35 -18.62
C PHE A 384 16.53 -3.28 -18.23
N GLY A 385 17.68 -3.21 -18.92
CA GLY A 385 18.72 -2.22 -18.66
C GLY A 385 18.28 -0.80 -19.00
N LEU A 386 17.72 -0.58 -20.21
CA LEU A 386 17.22 0.74 -20.62
C LEU A 386 16.01 1.16 -19.79
N LEU A 387 15.11 0.24 -19.46
CA LEU A 387 13.97 0.53 -18.60
C LEU A 387 14.41 0.88 -17.18
N TRP A 388 15.36 0.14 -16.62
CA TRP A 388 15.92 0.45 -15.30
C TRP A 388 16.57 1.85 -15.29
N MET A 389 17.33 2.19 -16.33
CA MET A 389 17.91 3.54 -16.49
C MET A 389 16.84 4.63 -16.62
N LEU A 390 15.85 4.42 -17.49
CA LEU A 390 14.75 5.37 -17.71
C LEU A 390 13.94 5.60 -16.43
N ALA A 391 13.50 4.52 -15.79
CA ALA A 391 12.70 4.57 -14.57
C ALA A 391 13.47 5.13 -13.38
N THR A 392 14.76 4.82 -13.25
CA THR A 392 15.63 5.41 -12.21
C THR A 392 15.79 6.92 -12.44
N THR A 393 16.04 7.32 -13.69
CA THR A 393 16.21 8.73 -14.05
C THR A 393 14.92 9.52 -13.81
N SER A 394 13.76 9.01 -14.27
CA SER A 394 12.46 9.64 -14.03
C SER A 394 12.13 9.69 -12.54
N TYR A 395 12.47 8.65 -11.78
CA TYR A 395 12.26 8.63 -10.33
C TYR A 395 13.01 9.77 -9.64
N HIS A 396 14.29 9.95 -9.94
CA HIS A 396 15.12 10.97 -9.30
C HIS A 396 14.82 12.39 -9.77
N LEU A 397 14.38 12.57 -11.02
CA LEU A 397 14.07 13.89 -11.58
C LEU A 397 12.66 14.37 -11.24
N VAL A 398 11.69 13.46 -11.10
CA VAL A 398 10.28 13.83 -10.98
C VAL A 398 9.66 13.29 -9.70
N GLU A 399 9.64 11.96 -9.55
CA GLU A 399 8.86 11.29 -8.50
C GLU A 399 9.40 11.61 -7.09
N TYR A 400 10.72 11.57 -6.91
CA TYR A 400 11.38 11.83 -5.64
C TYR A 400 11.29 13.30 -5.20
N PRO A 401 11.62 14.31 -6.05
CA PRO A 401 11.42 15.71 -5.70
C PRO A 401 9.96 16.04 -5.37
N SER A 402 9.00 15.46 -6.09
CA SER A 402 7.57 15.63 -5.82
C SER A 402 7.18 15.10 -4.44
N GLN A 403 7.73 13.96 -4.04
CA GLN A 403 7.51 13.41 -2.69
C GLN A 403 8.15 14.27 -1.59
N LEU A 404 9.33 14.84 -1.83
CA LEU A 404 9.94 15.79 -0.90
C LEU A 404 9.08 17.05 -0.75
N LEU A 405 8.46 17.53 -1.83
CA LEU A 405 7.50 18.65 -1.77
C LEU A 405 6.28 18.29 -0.91
N ALA A 406 5.72 17.08 -1.08
CA ALA A 406 4.63 16.60 -0.23
C ALA A 406 5.03 16.59 1.25
N GLN A 407 6.23 16.10 1.58
CA GLN A 407 6.74 16.11 2.97
C GLN A 407 6.88 17.52 3.54
N ARG A 408 7.31 18.49 2.73
CA ARG A 408 7.37 19.90 3.15
C ARG A 408 5.97 20.44 3.44
N ILE A 409 4.99 20.13 2.59
CA ILE A 409 3.59 20.50 2.81
C ILE A 409 3.07 19.89 4.12
N SER A 410 3.32 18.60 4.36
CA SER A 410 2.97 17.93 5.62
C SER A 410 3.54 18.64 6.85
N LYS A 411 4.81 19.06 6.78
CA LYS A 411 5.46 19.80 7.87
C LYS A 411 4.78 21.15 8.13
N ILE A 412 4.46 21.90 7.07
CA ILE A 412 3.76 23.18 7.17
C ILE A 412 2.36 23.00 7.77
N LEU A 413 1.62 21.95 7.37
CA LEU A 413 0.29 21.66 7.92
C LEU A 413 0.37 21.35 9.43
N ASN A 414 1.39 20.59 9.86
CA ASN A 414 1.60 20.29 11.28
C ASN A 414 1.99 21.55 12.09
N GLU A 415 2.81 22.44 11.52
CA GLU A 415 3.17 23.72 12.17
C GLU A 415 1.94 24.64 12.29
N GLN A 416 1.10 24.72 11.25
CA GLN A 416 -0.16 25.48 11.30
C GLN A 416 -1.17 24.90 12.29
N GLU A 417 -1.20 23.58 12.45
CA GLU A 417 -2.00 22.93 13.48
C GLU A 417 -1.53 23.36 14.88
N ALA A 418 -0.22 23.27 15.15
CA ALA A 418 0.36 23.66 16.43
C ALA A 418 0.11 25.15 16.76
N ASN A 419 0.26 26.02 15.76
CA ASN A 419 0.03 27.47 15.92
C ASN A 419 -1.46 27.81 16.07
N GLY A 420 -2.35 27.03 15.45
CA GLY A 420 -3.80 27.19 15.55
C GLY A 420 -4.38 26.87 16.93
N LEU A 421 -3.67 26.11 17.77
CA LEU A 421 -4.00 25.92 19.19
C LEU A 421 -3.54 27.08 20.09
N GLY A 422 -2.64 27.96 19.62
CA GLY A 422 -2.04 29.04 20.41
C GLY A 422 -2.79 30.39 20.40
N CYS A 423 -3.85 30.54 19.62
CA CYS A 423 -4.53 31.84 19.41
C CYS A 423 -5.80 32.03 20.26
N LEU A 424 -5.79 31.53 21.50
CA LEU A 424 -6.77 31.86 22.55
C LEU A 424 -6.05 32.24 23.86
N ALA A 425 -4.99 33.04 23.77
CA ALA A 425 -4.55 33.84 24.91
C ALA A 425 -5.21 35.24 24.75
N PRO A 426 -5.96 35.75 25.75
CA PRO A 426 -6.53 37.07 25.64
C PRO A 426 -5.37 38.07 25.54
N ILE A 427 -5.43 38.92 24.53
CA ILE A 427 -4.57 40.10 24.43
C ILE A 427 -4.85 40.93 25.68
N GLN A 428 -3.98 40.81 26.67
CA GLN A 428 -4.00 41.63 27.86
C GLN A 428 -3.56 43.02 27.40
N CYS A 429 -4.54 43.90 27.18
CA CYS A 429 -4.34 45.32 26.97
C CYS A 429 -3.46 45.84 28.11
N LYS A 430 -2.22 46.22 27.78
CA LYS A 430 -1.35 46.96 28.67
C LYS A 430 -1.87 48.40 28.65
N ALA A 431 -2.81 48.69 29.54
CA ALA A 431 -3.17 50.06 29.87
C ALA A 431 -2.00 50.64 30.68
N ASP A 432 -1.24 51.55 30.06
CA ASP A 432 -0.24 52.35 30.75
C ASP A 432 -0.93 53.17 31.84
N LYS A 433 -0.63 52.85 33.10
CA LYS A 433 -0.86 53.75 34.22
C LYS A 433 0.24 54.82 34.20
N LEU A 434 -0.13 56.00 33.72
CA LEU A 434 0.40 57.26 34.20
C LEU A 434 -0.06 57.43 35.65
N GLU A 435 0.85 57.33 36.62
CA GLU A 435 0.69 57.97 37.95
C GLU A 435 2.04 58.02 38.69
N GLU A 436 2.46 59.26 38.98
CA GLU A 436 3.35 59.76 40.04
C GLU A 436 4.65 59.01 40.40
N LYS A 437 5.79 59.59 40.00
CA LYS A 437 6.61 60.44 40.90
C LYS A 437 7.69 61.22 40.14
#